data_AF-A0A6A5ZPB1-F1
#
_entry.id   AF-A0A6A5ZPB1-F1
#
_cell.length_a   1.000
_cell.length_b   1.000
_cell.length_c   1.000
_cell.angle_alpha   90.00
_cell.angle_beta   90.00
_cell.angle_gamma   90.00
#
_symmetry.space_group_name_H-M   'P 1'
#
loop_
_entity.id
_entity.type
_entity.pdbx_description
1 polymer ?
#
loop_
_entity_poly.entity_id
_entity_poly.type
_entity_poly.pdbx_seq_one_letter_code
_entity_poly.pdbx_strand_id
1 'polypeptide(L)'
;MSNLPQKYQVVRNLGSRRGGQNKGILIVQHRQTGHRCIKKKLSSTQVRQGRAQKEIEMLERFKQCENIVTILDNFISPLRLGASIFTEYHHLRNSLGHDRETQK
;
A
#
# COMPACT_ATOMS: atom_id res chain seq x y z
N MET A 1 10.90 18.39 1.67
CA MET A 1 9.53 18.08 1.18
C MET A 1 9.60 16.75 0.44
N SER A 2 8.79 15.75 0.77
CA SER A 2 8.85 14.43 0.14
C SER A 2 8.16 14.41 -1.23
N ASN A 3 8.93 14.20 -2.31
CA ASN A 3 8.44 14.08 -3.71
C ASN A 3 7.71 12.76 -4.01
N LEU A 4 7.19 12.07 -2.98
CA LEU A 4 6.51 10.79 -3.09
C LEU A 4 5.34 10.73 -4.09
N PRO A 5 4.54 11.81 -4.32
CA PRO A 5 3.53 11.81 -5.38
C PRO A 5 4.12 11.72 -6.80
N GLN A 6 5.35 12.19 -7.02
CA GLN A 6 6.02 12.11 -8.32
C GLN A 6 6.66 10.73 -8.54
N LYS A 7 7.13 10.07 -7.48
CA LYS A 7 7.81 8.77 -7.56
C LYS A 7 6.94 7.62 -8.09
N TYR A 8 5.63 7.67 -7.83
CA TYR A 8 4.69 6.59 -8.19
C TYR A 8 3.52 7.09 -9.03
N GLN A 9 3.05 6.26 -9.96
CA GLN A 9 1.81 6.44 -10.70
C GLN A 9 0.73 5.46 -10.25
N VAL A 10 -0.53 5.90 -10.17
CA VAL A 10 -1.64 5.01 -9.81
C VAL A 10 -1.99 4.14 -11.01
N VAL A 11 -1.99 2.82 -10.81
CA VAL A 11 -2.38 1.83 -11.84
C VAL A 11 -3.84 1.44 -11.64
N ARG A 12 -4.24 1.13 -10.40
CA ARG A 12 -5.60 0.66 -10.10
C ARG A 12 -6.01 1.03 -8.68
N ASN A 13 -7.29 1.38 -8.50
CA ASN A 13 -7.89 1.49 -7.18
C ASN A 13 -8.51 0.13 -6.80
N LEU A 14 -8.06 -0.46 -5.69
CA LEU A 14 -8.55 -1.76 -5.23
C LEU A 14 -9.76 -1.64 -4.30
N GLY A 15 -10.06 -0.44 -3.83
CA GLY A 15 -11.21 -0.21 -2.97
C GLY A 15 -10.98 0.96 -2.04
N SER A 16 -12.09 1.61 -1.68
CA SER A 16 -12.09 2.78 -0.82
C SER A 16 -13.02 2.67 0.39
N ARG A 17 -13.77 1.58 0.58
CA ARG A 17 -15.04 1.73 1.31
C ARG A 17 -15.50 0.53 2.16
N ARG A 18 -15.98 0.91 3.36
CA ARG A 18 -17.01 0.27 4.22
C ARG A 18 -16.58 -0.80 5.24
N GLY A 19 -15.57 -0.49 6.07
CA GLY A 19 -15.37 -1.25 7.32
C GLY A 19 -14.04 -1.06 8.04
N GLY A 20 -13.02 -0.47 7.40
CA GLY A 20 -11.66 -0.39 7.95
C GLY A 20 -11.12 1.04 8.07
N GLN A 21 -10.15 1.23 8.98
CA GLN A 21 -9.53 2.51 9.34
C GLN A 21 -8.73 3.20 8.21
N ASN A 22 -8.70 2.63 7.00
CA ASN A 22 -7.86 3.07 5.89
C ASN A 22 -8.65 3.94 4.90
N LYS A 23 -7.98 4.92 4.30
CA LYS A 23 -8.56 5.86 3.33
C LYS A 23 -8.57 5.33 1.88
N GLY A 24 -8.01 4.14 1.65
CA GLY A 24 -8.04 3.43 0.37
C GLY A 24 -6.77 2.62 0.10
N ILE A 25 -6.89 1.60 -0.75
CA ILE A 25 -5.76 0.77 -1.19
C ILE A 25 -5.65 0.87 -2.72
N LEU A 26 -4.44 1.12 -3.21
CA LEU A 26 -4.14 1.33 -4.62
C LEU A 26 -3.01 0.39 -5.05
N ILE A 27 -3.08 -0.12 -6.27
CA ILE A 27 -1.88 -0.59 -6.98
C ILE A 27 -1.25 0.65 -7.59
N VAL A 28 0.03 0.87 -7.29
CA VAL A 28 0.83 1.92 -7.90
C VAL A 28 2.06 1.32 -8.56
N GLN A 29 2.66 2.05 -9.49
CA GLN A 29 3.87 1.65 -10.20
C GLN A 29 4.93 2.72 -10.02
N HIS A 30 6.13 2.31 -9.63
CA HIS A 30 7.29 3.19 -9.53
C HIS A 30 7.66 3.68 -10.93
N ARG A 31 7.78 5.00 -11.12
CA ARG A 31 7.94 5.58 -12.47
C ARG A 31 9.27 5.21 -13.14
N GLN A 32 10.35 5.14 -12.36
CA GLN A 32 11.68 4.89 -12.92
C GLN A 32 11.97 3.40 -13.15
N THR A 33 11.44 2.52 -12.32
CA THR A 33 11.77 1.08 -12.34
C THR A 33 10.64 0.22 -12.91
N GLY A 34 9.44 0.78 -13.06
CA GLY A 34 8.27 0.03 -13.48
C GLY A 34 7.75 -0.99 -12.45
N HIS A 35 8.36 -1.11 -11.27
CA HIS A 35 7.93 -2.05 -10.23
C HIS A 35 6.57 -1.66 -9.65
N ARG A 36 5.67 -2.64 -9.55
CA ARG A 36 4.35 -2.45 -8.94
C ARG A 36 4.41 -2.69 -7.43
N CYS A 37 3.69 -1.87 -6.69
CA CYS A 37 3.54 -1.99 -5.24
C CYS A 37 2.11 -1.64 -4.80
N ILE A 38 1.76 -2.06 -3.59
CA ILE A 38 0.51 -1.68 -2.95
C ILE A 38 0.73 -0.41 -2.15
N LYS A 39 -0.05 0.63 -2.45
CA LYS A 39 -0.13 1.85 -1.63
C LYS A 39 -1.37 1.79 -0.75
N LYS A 40 -1.15 1.67 0.56
CA LYS A 40 -2.16 1.80 1.60
C LYS A 40 -2.22 3.26 2.05
N LYS A 41 -3.34 3.95 1.81
CA LYS A 41 -3.59 5.31 2.31
C LYS A 41 -4.18 5.22 3.71
N LEU A 42 -3.53 5.86 4.68
CA LEU A 42 -4.00 5.91 6.07
C LEU A 42 -4.92 7.11 6.29
N SER A 43 -5.84 6.99 7.24
CA SER A 43 -6.75 8.07 7.59
C SER A 43 -6.06 9.14 8.46
N SER A 44 -6.57 10.37 8.42
CA SER A 44 -6.08 11.46 9.27
C SER A 44 -6.20 11.11 10.76
N THR A 45 -7.25 10.38 11.15
CA THR A 45 -7.43 9.87 12.52
C THR A 45 -6.28 8.96 12.96
N GLN A 46 -5.85 8.02 12.11
CA GLN A 46 -4.69 7.16 12.40
C GLN A 46 -3.39 7.95 12.55
N VAL A 47 -3.22 9.02 11.77
CA VAL A 47 -2.06 9.92 11.89
C VAL A 47 -2.10 10.67 13.22
N ARG A 48 -3.23 11.29 13.58
CA ARG A 48 -3.38 12.03 14.85
C ARG A 48 -3.17 11.15 16.08
N GLN A 49 -3.62 9.91 16.02
CA GLN A 49 -3.51 8.94 17.12
C GLN A 49 -2.14 8.23 17.17
N GLY A 50 -1.19 8.61 16.32
CA GLY A 50 0.13 7.96 16.23
C GLY A 50 0.09 6.50 15.73
N ARG A 51 -1.07 6.02 15.27
CA ARG A 51 -1.24 4.64 14.78
C ARG A 51 -0.51 4.40 13.46
N ALA A 52 -0.44 5.43 12.61
CA ALA A 52 0.32 5.36 11.36
C ALA A 52 1.82 5.08 11.60
N GLN A 53 2.41 5.78 12.57
CA GLN A 53 3.81 5.61 12.96
C GLN A 53 4.05 4.21 13.52
N LYS A 54 3.21 3.77 14.47
CA LYS A 54 3.29 2.41 15.05
C LYS A 54 3.19 1.31 14.00
N GLU A 55 2.30 1.46 13.02
CA GLU A 55 2.15 0.47 11.95
C GLU A 55 3.41 0.38 11.08
N ILE A 56 3.99 1.52 10.71
CA ILE A 56 5.26 1.56 9.96
C ILE A 56 6.39 0.92 10.76
N GLU A 57 6.54 1.26 12.04
CA GLU A 57 7.57 0.69 12.90
C GLU A 57 7.44 -0.83 13.05
N MET A 58 6.22 -1.35 13.15
CA MET A 58 6.01 -2.81 13.17
C MET A 58 6.40 -3.45 11.84
N LEU A 59 5.98 -2.89 10.71
CA LEU A 59 6.31 -3.45 9.39
C LEU A 59 7.81 -3.43 9.09
N GLU A 60 8.54 -2.38 9.51
CA GLU A 60 10.00 -2.34 9.37
C GLU A 60 10.68 -3.42 10.21
N ARG A 61 10.16 -3.74 11.41
CA ARG A 61 10.68 -4.83 12.26
C ARG A 61 10.45 -6.21 11.66
N PHE A 62 9.39 -6.39 10.88
CA PHE A 62 9.04 -7.68 10.26
C PHE A 62 9.57 -7.85 8.82
N LYS A 63 10.41 -6.93 8.34
CA LYS A 63 10.87 -6.90 6.95
C LYS A 63 11.60 -8.17 6.47
N GLN A 64 12.14 -8.96 7.40
CA GLN A 64 12.85 -10.20 7.11
C GLN A 64 12.05 -11.45 7.48
N CYS A 65 10.81 -11.29 7.92
CA CYS A 65 9.95 -12.41 8.29
C CYS A 65 9.25 -12.98 7.05
N GLU A 66 9.38 -14.29 6.85
CA GLU A 66 8.65 -14.97 5.79
C GLU A 66 7.13 -14.84 5.98
N ASN A 67 6.40 -14.80 4.85
CA ASN A 67 4.94 -14.68 4.81
C ASN A 67 4.36 -13.39 5.42
N ILE A 68 5.20 -12.42 5.80
CA ILE A 68 4.79 -11.08 6.17
C ILE A 68 5.08 -10.13 5.01
N VAL A 69 4.15 -9.21 4.75
CA VAL A 69 4.32 -8.26 3.66
C VAL A 69 5.48 -7.30 3.94
N THR A 70 6.41 -7.20 2.99
CA THR A 70 7.57 -6.31 3.08
C THR A 70 7.18 -4.86 2.78
N ILE A 71 7.59 -3.95 3.66
CA ILE A 71 7.50 -2.51 3.42
C ILE A 71 8.63 -2.04 2.50
N LEU A 72 8.26 -1.28 1.48
CA LEU A 72 9.17 -0.75 0.46
C LEU A 72 9.45 0.74 0.65
N ASP A 73 8.44 1.48 1.10
CA ASP A 73 8.50 2.94 1.25
C ASP A 73 7.38 3.38 2.19
N ASN A 74 7.51 4.58 2.75
CA ASN A 74 6.46 5.15 3.57
C ASN A 74 6.47 6.68 3.53
N PHE A 75 5.35 7.27 3.92
CA PHE A 75 5.17 8.70 4.00
C PHE A 75 4.29 9.03 5.19
N ILE A 76 4.71 9.97 6.03
CA ILE A 76 3.86 10.62 7.01
C ILE A 76 4.02 12.14 6.86
N SER A 77 2.90 12.85 6.75
CA SER A 77 2.84 14.30 6.89
C SER A 77 1.91 14.65 8.03
N PRO A 78 2.46 15.01 9.21
CA PRO A 78 1.67 15.47 10.34
C PRO A 78 0.88 16.74 9.99
N LEU A 79 1.49 17.68 9.26
CA LEU A 79 0.86 18.94 8.86
C LEU A 79 -0.36 18.74 7.97
N ARG A 80 -0.29 17.84 6.99
CA ARG A 80 -1.40 17.55 6.06
C ARG A 80 -2.28 16.40 6.53
N LEU A 81 -2.00 15.83 7.71
CA LEU A 81 -2.66 14.66 8.28
C LEU A 81 -2.80 13.51 7.29
N GLY A 82 -1.77 13.29 6.50
CA GLY A 82 -1.74 12.29 5.43
C GLY A 82 -0.61 11.30 5.68
N ALA A 83 -0.90 10.01 5.55
CA ALA A 83 0.14 9.00 5.55
C ALA A 83 -0.15 7.91 4.50
N SER A 84 0.92 7.28 4.02
CA SER A 84 0.83 6.16 3.10
C SER A 84 1.96 5.16 3.37
N ILE A 85 1.63 3.89 3.27
CA ILE A 85 2.57 2.77 3.34
C ILE A 85 2.61 2.14 1.96
N PHE A 86 3.81 1.84 1.47
CA PHE A 86 4.03 1.14 0.22
C PHE A 86 4.61 -0.23 0.53
N THR A 87 3.96 -1.28 0.06
CA THR A 87 4.38 -2.66 0.29
C THR A 87 4.50 -3.41 -1.02
N GLU A 88 5.17 -4.55 -1.00
CA GLU A 88 5.25 -5.44 -2.16
C GLU A 88 3.86 -5.77 -2.74
N TYR A 89 3.81 -5.84 -4.06
CA TYR A 89 2.63 -6.30 -4.78
C TYR A 89 2.72 -7.81 -4.99
N HIS A 90 1.82 -8.54 -4.35
CA HIS A 90 1.66 -9.98 -4.54
C HIS A 90 0.38 -10.25 -5.32
N HIS A 91 0.49 -10.87 -6.49
CA HIS A 91 -0.67 -11.24 -7.28
C HIS A 91 -1.30 -12.49 -6.67
N LEU A 92 -2.39 -12.32 -5.91
CA LEU A 92 -3.21 -13.44 -5.50
C LEU A 92 -3.86 -14.04 -6.75
N ARG A 93 -3.37 -15.19 -7.23
CA ARG A 93 -4.18 -16.05 -8.10
C ARG A 93 -5.28 -16.60 -7.19
N ASN A 94 -6.54 -16.32 -7.48
CA ASN A 94 -7.66 -16.94 -6.78
C ASN A 94 -7.51 -18.46 -6.89
N SER A 95 -7.00 -19.12 -5.86
CA SER A 95 -6.90 -20.57 -5.78
C SER A 95 -8.18 -21.17 -5.19
N LEU A 96 -9.34 -20.66 -5.61
CA LEU A 96 -10.65 -21.21 -5.29
C LEU A 96 -11.58 -20.97 -6.50
N GLY A 97 -11.64 -21.96 -7.39
CA GLY A 97 -12.74 -22.14 -8.34
C GLY A 97 -12.48 -21.71 -9.79
N HIS A 98 -12.45 -22.71 -10.68
CA HIS A 98 -12.69 -22.70 -12.13
C HIS A 98 -13.17 -21.37 -12.77
N ASP A 99 -12.46 -20.89 -13.79
CA ASP A 99 -12.88 -21.13 -15.18
C ASP A 99 -11.93 -20.52 -16.24
N ARG A 100 -11.47 -21.43 -17.11
CA ARG A 100 -11.32 -21.39 -18.58
C ARG A 100 -10.58 -20.23 -19.25
N GLU A 101 -9.50 -20.66 -19.91
CA GLU A 101 -9.02 -20.22 -21.22
C GLU A 101 -10.00 -19.36 -22.02
N THR A 102 -9.52 -18.21 -22.50
CA THR A 102 -9.67 -17.89 -23.92
C THR A 102 -8.51 -17.01 -24.36
N GLN A 103 -7.52 -17.61 -25.01
CA GLN A 103 -6.71 -16.92 -26.00
C GLN A 103 -7.59 -16.66 -27.22
N LYS A 104 -7.57 -15.44 -27.74
CA LYS A 104 -7.87 -15.13 -29.13
C LYS A 104 -6.71 -14.31 -29.67
#